data_AF-A0A914FBF7-F1
#
_entry.id   AF-A0A914FBF7-F1
#
_cell.length_a   1.000
_cell.length_b   1.000
_cell.length_c   1.000
_cell.angle_alpha   90.00
_cell.angle_beta   90.00
_cell.angle_gamma   90.00
#
_symmetry.space_group_name_H-M   'P 1'
#
loop_
_entity.id
_entity.type
_entity.pdbx_description
1 polymer ?
#
loop_
_entity_poly.entity_id
_entity_poly.type
_entity_poly.pdbx_seq_one_letter_code
_entity_poly.pdbx_strand_id
1 'polypeptide(L)'
;MEKFKATYIDENDQEKRMYSFPEHISTNNILVHAVGIDLGTSRCCAAVNRKNGIVTVQLDNTGERLLPSYVAYDEENVKCGRVVVNRLRQFSKSTVFDSKRIIGRNFNDIEIDSNWPFGISLENGNVILGVKKHNDGIQLTAEIVASDLLKYMKLKTEEFQGSKLSDVVITVPAAFTKLQKEATLKAAKIA
;
A
#
# COMPACT_ATOMS: atom_id res chain seq x y z
N MET A 1 6.35 16.72 4.19
CA MET A 1 5.19 15.85 3.86
C MET A 1 4.77 15.17 5.16
N GLU A 2 3.56 15.42 5.65
CA GLU A 2 3.08 14.82 6.91
C GLU A 2 2.82 13.31 6.73
N LYS A 3 3.40 12.50 7.62
CA LYS A 3 3.28 11.04 7.65
C LYS A 3 1.94 10.63 8.27
N PHE A 4 1.36 9.53 7.82
CA PHE A 4 0.12 9.02 8.39
C PHE A 4 0.27 8.52 9.83
N LYS A 5 -0.82 8.63 10.61
CA LYS A 5 -1.10 7.67 11.69
C LYS A 5 -1.80 6.46 11.08
N ALA A 6 -1.22 5.28 11.27
CA ALA A 6 -1.71 4.03 10.68
C ALA A 6 -2.03 3.00 11.76
N THR A 7 -3.11 2.26 11.55
CA THR A 7 -3.48 1.05 12.30
C THR A 7 -3.99 -0.02 11.33
N TYR A 8 -4.04 -1.29 11.76
CA TYR A 8 -4.61 -2.38 10.98
C TYR A 8 -5.79 -3.01 11.72
N ILE A 9 -6.74 -3.55 10.96
CA ILE A 9 -7.83 -4.37 11.49
C ILE A 9 -7.56 -5.81 11.09
N ASP A 10 -7.56 -6.70 12.08
CA ASP A 10 -7.59 -8.15 11.88
C ASP A 10 -9.05 -8.59 11.85
N GLU A 11 -9.47 -9.26 10.78
CA GLU A 11 -10.85 -9.67 10.56
C GLU A 11 -11.40 -10.61 11.65
N ASN A 12 -10.51 -11.30 12.37
CA ASN A 12 -10.83 -12.21 13.49
C ASN A 12 -10.71 -11.56 14.88
N ASP A 13 -10.11 -10.38 14.99
CA ASP A 13 -9.96 -9.66 16.26
C ASP A 13 -11.25 -8.85 16.54
N GLN A 14 -12.22 -9.51 17.18
CA GLN A 14 -13.51 -8.87 17.50
C GLN A 14 -13.40 -7.73 18.52
N GLU A 15 -12.32 -7.69 19.32
CA GLU A 15 -12.10 -6.64 20.32
C GLU A 15 -11.55 -5.34 19.71
N LYS A 16 -10.77 -5.41 18.61
CA LYS A 16 -10.24 -4.22 17.93
C LYS A 16 -11.17 -3.59 16.89
N ARG A 17 -12.39 -4.13 16.69
CA ARG A 17 -13.34 -3.61 15.68
C ARG A 17 -13.80 -2.18 15.93
N MET A 18 -13.65 -1.67 17.14
CA MET A 18 -13.76 -0.25 17.41
C MET A 18 -12.62 0.13 18.35
N TYR A 19 -11.55 0.73 17.80
CA TYR A 19 -11.04 1.89 18.54
C TYR A 19 -12.24 2.81 18.66
N SER A 20 -12.88 2.82 19.83
CA SER A 20 -13.87 3.83 20.17
C SER A 20 -13.19 5.15 19.91
N PHE A 21 -13.59 5.84 18.84
CA PHE A 21 -13.36 7.27 18.77
C PHE A 21 -13.90 7.80 20.10
N PRO A 22 -13.11 8.57 20.87
CA PRO A 22 -13.54 9.02 22.19
C PRO A 22 -14.95 9.57 22.07
N GLU A 23 -15.86 9.08 22.91
CA GLU A 23 -17.32 9.29 22.82
C GLU A 23 -17.72 10.79 22.82
N HIS A 24 -16.75 11.68 23.10
CA HIS A 24 -16.88 13.11 22.94
C HIS A 24 -15.64 13.73 22.28
N ILE A 25 -15.52 13.62 20.96
CA ILE A 25 -14.86 14.68 20.19
C ILE A 25 -15.92 15.74 19.92
N SER A 26 -15.84 16.85 20.64
CA SER A 26 -16.60 18.07 20.35
C SER A 26 -16.64 18.30 18.83
N THR A 27 -17.83 18.26 18.24
CA THR A 27 -18.10 18.41 16.80
C THR A 27 -17.80 19.81 16.25
N ASN A 28 -17.16 20.66 17.05
CA ASN A 28 -16.70 21.96 16.60
C ASN A 28 -15.23 21.85 16.16
N ASN A 29 -15.04 21.50 14.88
CA ASN A 29 -13.82 21.63 14.07
C ASN A 29 -12.73 20.53 14.03
N ILE A 30 -12.98 19.28 14.47
CA ILE A 30 -12.08 18.17 14.09
C ILE A 30 -12.77 17.26 13.07
N LEU A 31 -12.66 17.62 11.79
CA LEU A 31 -12.94 16.69 10.70
C LEU A 31 -11.80 15.67 10.66
N VAL A 32 -12.00 14.51 11.30
CA VAL A 32 -11.09 13.37 11.11
C VAL A 32 -11.26 12.88 9.68
N HIS A 33 -10.28 13.13 8.83
CA HIS A 33 -10.25 12.70 7.44
C HIS A 33 -9.53 11.36 7.34
N ALA A 34 -10.26 10.29 7.65
CA ALA A 34 -9.76 8.92 7.59
C ALA A 34 -10.09 8.25 6.26
N VAL A 35 -9.18 7.39 5.79
CA VAL A 35 -9.39 6.50 4.64
C VAL A 35 -9.25 5.03 5.06
N GLY A 36 -10.13 4.18 4.55
CA GLY A 36 -9.96 2.73 4.58
C GLY A 36 -9.26 2.28 3.30
N ILE A 37 -8.14 1.57 3.41
CA ILE A 37 -7.39 1.03 2.28
C ILE A 37 -7.38 -0.49 2.36
N ASP A 38 -7.87 -1.13 1.30
CA ASP A 38 -7.58 -2.53 1.04
C ASP A 38 -6.29 -2.64 0.24
N LEU A 39 -5.19 -3.01 0.91
CA LEU A 39 -3.90 -3.18 0.27
C LEU A 39 -3.79 -4.61 -0.27
N GLY A 40 -4.54 -5.01 -1.29
CA GLY A 40 -4.52 -6.41 -1.76
C GLY A 40 -3.26 -6.80 -2.55
N THR A 41 -3.05 -8.11 -2.73
CA THR A 41 -1.87 -8.66 -3.43
C THR A 41 -1.83 -8.26 -4.90
N SER A 42 -2.95 -8.43 -5.62
CA SER A 42 -3.02 -8.13 -7.06
C SER A 42 -3.73 -6.82 -7.36
N ARG A 43 -4.69 -6.43 -6.53
CA ARG A 43 -5.45 -5.19 -6.64
C ARG A 43 -5.66 -4.60 -5.26
N CYS A 44 -5.75 -3.28 -5.20
CA CYS A 44 -6.04 -2.51 -4.00
C CYS A 44 -7.23 -1.57 -4.25
N CYS A 45 -7.87 -1.11 -3.19
CA CYS A 45 -8.93 -0.11 -3.26
C CYS A 45 -8.87 0.83 -2.05
N ALA A 46 -9.52 1.98 -2.16
CA ALA A 46 -9.65 2.93 -1.07
C ALA A 46 -11.11 3.38 -0.96
N ALA A 47 -11.55 3.64 0.27
CA ALA A 47 -12.87 4.17 0.56
C ALA A 47 -12.80 5.24 1.64
N VAL A 48 -13.63 6.27 1.49
CA VAL A 48 -13.77 7.36 2.46
C VAL A 48 -15.20 7.42 2.96
N ASN A 49 -15.38 7.76 4.24
CA ASN A 49 -16.71 7.98 4.81
C ASN A 49 -17.10 9.46 4.62
N ARG A 50 -18.24 9.70 3.95
CA ARG A 50 -18.81 11.04 3.74
C ARG A 50 -20.15 11.14 4.46
N LYS A 51 -20.71 12.36 4.54
CA LYS A 51 -22.03 12.60 5.15
C LYS A 51 -23.14 11.67 4.61
N ASN A 52 -23.04 11.27 3.34
CA ASN A 52 -24.03 10.42 2.67
C ASN A 52 -23.61 8.94 2.58
N GLY A 53 -22.64 8.52 3.41
CA GLY A 53 -22.16 7.14 3.48
C GLY A 53 -20.76 6.94 2.91
N ILE A 54 -20.37 5.66 2.80
CA ILE A 54 -19.06 5.22 2.33
C ILE A 54 -19.00 5.32 0.80
N VAL A 55 -17.94 5.94 0.29
CA VAL A 55 -17.70 6.09 -1.14
C VAL A 55 -16.35 5.48 -1.50
N THR A 56 -16.34 4.54 -2.45
CA THR A 56 -15.12 3.99 -3.01
C THR A 56 -14.45 5.02 -3.92
N VAL A 57 -13.17 5.26 -3.66
CA VAL A 57 -12.34 6.27 -4.31
C VAL A 57 -11.97 5.80 -5.71
N GLN A 58 -12.02 6.74 -6.66
CA GLN A 58 -11.45 6.54 -7.98
C GLN A 58 -9.95 6.86 -7.93
N LEU A 59 -9.10 5.84 -8.03
CA LEU A 59 -7.66 5.97 -7.86
C LEU A 59 -6.90 6.24 -9.17
N ASP A 60 -7.57 6.18 -10.31
CA ASP A 60 -7.03 6.52 -11.63
C ASP A 60 -8.12 7.10 -12.55
N ASN A 61 -7.75 7.53 -13.76
CA ASN A 61 -8.70 8.16 -14.68
C ASN A 61 -9.52 7.17 -15.53
N THR A 62 -9.52 5.87 -15.20
CA THR A 62 -10.19 4.84 -16.02
C THR A 62 -11.67 4.62 -15.69
N GLY A 63 -12.14 5.17 -14.56
CA GLY A 63 -13.50 4.95 -14.05
C GLY A 63 -13.63 3.71 -13.16
N GLU A 64 -12.67 2.79 -13.21
CA GLU A 64 -12.63 1.64 -12.32
C GLU A 64 -12.22 2.04 -10.89
N ARG A 65 -12.64 1.21 -9.92
CA ARG A 65 -12.42 1.44 -8.48
C ARG A 65 -11.34 0.55 -7.87
N LEU A 66 -10.87 -0.45 -8.61
CA LEU A 66 -9.75 -1.29 -8.22
C LEU A 66 -8.49 -0.83 -8.93
N LEU A 67 -7.43 -0.61 -8.18
CA LEU A 67 -6.11 -0.24 -8.69
C LEU A 67 -5.22 -1.50 -8.69
N PRO A 68 -4.58 -1.88 -9.81
CA PRO A 68 -3.58 -2.96 -9.78
C PRO A 68 -2.46 -2.67 -8.78
N SER A 69 -2.03 -3.68 -8.01
CA SER A 69 -0.95 -3.55 -7.02
C SER A 69 0.43 -3.65 -7.68
N TYR A 70 0.67 -2.79 -8.68
CA TYR A 70 1.89 -2.73 -9.48
C TYR A 70 2.61 -1.41 -9.20
N VAL A 71 3.92 -1.48 -9.00
CA VAL A 71 4.78 -0.32 -8.79
C VAL A 71 5.96 -0.41 -9.76
N ALA A 72 6.13 0.59 -10.62
CA ALA A 72 7.28 0.70 -11.51
C ALA A 72 8.18 1.85 -11.10
N TYR A 73 9.48 1.57 -11.10
CA TYR A 73 10.54 2.51 -10.75
C TYR A 73 11.16 3.06 -12.03
N ASP A 74 10.69 4.23 -12.46
CA ASP A 74 11.25 4.98 -13.60
C ASP A 74 12.42 5.86 -13.15
N GLU A 75 13.13 6.49 -14.09
CA GLU A 75 14.29 7.36 -13.82
C GLU A 75 13.97 8.45 -12.80
N GLU A 76 12.90 9.21 -13.05
CA GLU A 76 12.54 10.37 -12.24
C GLU A 76 11.43 10.08 -11.23
N ASN A 77 10.58 9.08 -11.50
CA ASN A 77 9.29 8.96 -10.83
C ASN A 77 8.91 7.51 -10.53
N VAL A 78 8.23 7.30 -9.41
CA VAL A 78 7.54 6.04 -9.12
C VAL A 78 6.14 6.08 -9.74
N LYS A 79 5.80 5.08 -10.55
CA LYS A 79 4.47 4.94 -11.17
C LYS A 79 3.75 3.77 -10.53
N CYS A 80 2.47 3.93 -10.24
CA CYS A 80 1.66 2.89 -9.60
C CYS A 80 0.42 2.56 -10.42
N GLY A 81 -0.04 1.31 -10.31
CA GLY A 81 -1.34 0.88 -10.83
C GLY A 81 -1.40 0.71 -12.33
N ARG A 82 -2.54 1.08 -12.91
CA ARG A 82 -2.91 0.76 -14.29
C ARG A 82 -1.89 1.21 -15.33
N VAL A 83 -1.30 2.39 -15.13
CA VAL A 83 -0.31 2.94 -16.06
C VAL A 83 0.89 2.00 -16.23
N VAL A 84 1.24 1.27 -15.17
CA VAL A 84 2.29 0.25 -15.19
C VAL A 84 1.83 -0.96 -15.98
N VAL A 85 0.65 -1.49 -15.66
CA VAL A 85 0.06 -2.66 -16.34
C VAL A 85 -0.06 -2.43 -17.86
N ASN A 86 -0.60 -1.28 -18.27
CA ASN A 86 -0.80 -0.93 -19.67
C ASN A 86 0.52 -0.75 -20.45
N ARG A 87 1.63 -0.57 -19.73
CA ARG A 87 2.96 -0.34 -20.30
C ARG A 87 3.98 -1.36 -19.76
N LEU A 88 3.54 -2.57 -19.43
CA LEU A 88 4.43 -3.61 -18.87
C LEU A 88 5.62 -3.93 -19.78
N ARG A 89 5.47 -3.81 -21.10
CA ARG A 89 6.61 -3.96 -22.03
C ARG A 89 7.69 -2.91 -21.77
N GLN A 90 7.29 -1.65 -21.55
CA GLN A 90 8.17 -0.54 -21.26
C GLN A 90 8.80 -0.68 -19.86
N PHE A 91 8.01 -1.07 -18.85
CA PHE A 91 8.47 -1.16 -17.45
C PHE A 91 8.91 -2.58 -17.03
N SER A 92 9.14 -3.48 -17.99
CA SER A 92 9.22 -4.92 -17.75
C SER A 92 10.20 -5.29 -16.64
N LYS A 93 11.39 -4.68 -16.60
CA LYS A 93 12.45 -5.00 -15.61
C LYS A 93 12.44 -4.11 -14.36
N SER A 94 11.66 -3.02 -14.38
CA SER A 94 11.60 -2.03 -13.30
C SER A 94 10.31 -2.10 -12.48
N THR A 95 9.49 -3.12 -12.72
CA THR A 95 8.19 -3.30 -12.08
C THR A 95 8.26 -4.31 -10.94
N VAL A 96 7.66 -3.98 -9.80
CA VAL A 96 7.37 -4.90 -8.71
C VAL A 96 5.86 -5.06 -8.59
N PHE A 97 5.41 -6.31 -8.50
CA PHE A 97 4.05 -6.71 -8.15
C PHE A 97 4.14 -7.87 -7.15
N ASP A 98 3.02 -8.27 -6.57
CA ASP A 98 2.97 -9.35 -5.56
C ASP A 98 3.85 -9.10 -4.32
N SER A 99 4.25 -7.85 -4.07
CA SER A 99 5.06 -7.48 -2.88
C SER A 99 4.39 -7.88 -1.56
N LYS A 100 3.05 -7.97 -1.52
CA LYS A 100 2.29 -8.49 -0.36
C LYS A 100 2.56 -9.98 -0.07
N ARG A 101 2.99 -10.76 -1.06
CA ARG A 101 3.45 -12.14 -0.84
C ARG A 101 4.79 -12.18 -0.12
N ILE A 102 5.58 -11.11 -0.18
CA ILE A 102 6.95 -11.03 0.33
C ILE A 102 7.02 -10.31 1.67
N ILE A 103 6.16 -9.31 1.88
CA ILE A 103 6.21 -8.42 3.05
C ILE A 103 6.19 -9.19 4.37
N GLY A 104 7.21 -8.94 5.20
CA GLY A 104 7.37 -9.53 6.53
C GLY A 104 7.58 -11.06 6.58
N ARG A 105 7.95 -11.70 5.46
CA ARG A 105 8.36 -13.10 5.42
C ARG A 105 9.86 -13.27 5.65
N ASN A 106 10.25 -14.43 6.18
CA ASN A 106 11.65 -14.86 6.11
C ASN A 106 12.00 -15.25 4.67
N PHE A 107 13.26 -15.08 4.29
CA PHE A 107 13.72 -15.40 2.94
C PHE A 107 13.41 -16.85 2.51
N ASN A 108 13.60 -17.81 3.43
CA ASN A 108 13.35 -19.23 3.15
C ASN A 108 11.86 -19.59 2.99
N ASP A 109 10.95 -18.72 3.43
CA ASP A 109 9.49 -18.94 3.34
C ASP A 109 8.88 -18.28 2.08
N ILE A 110 9.72 -17.72 1.20
CA ILE A 110 9.29 -17.07 -0.04
C ILE A 110 9.39 -18.07 -1.19
N GLU A 111 8.22 -18.43 -1.72
CA GLU A 111 8.12 -19.13 -3.00
C GLU A 111 8.42 -18.15 -4.13
N ILE A 112 9.58 -18.30 -4.77
CA ILE A 112 10.00 -17.44 -5.88
C ILE A 112 9.16 -17.78 -7.13
N ASP A 113 8.42 -16.80 -7.64
CA ASP A 113 7.69 -16.93 -8.90
C ASP A 113 8.61 -16.58 -10.08
N SER A 114 8.71 -17.49 -11.06
CA SER A 114 9.47 -17.27 -12.29
C SER A 114 8.99 -16.08 -13.13
N ASN A 115 7.77 -15.60 -12.90
CA ASN A 115 7.21 -14.42 -13.56
C ASN A 115 7.66 -13.10 -12.95
N TRP A 116 8.31 -13.11 -11.78
CA TRP A 116 8.82 -11.88 -11.17
C TRP A 116 10.01 -11.33 -11.97
N PRO A 117 9.94 -10.08 -12.46
CA PRO A 117 11.01 -9.49 -13.27
C PRO A 117 12.15 -8.88 -12.42
N PHE A 118 12.13 -9.14 -11.12
CA PHE A 118 13.09 -8.63 -10.13
C PHE A 118 13.74 -9.81 -9.38
N GLY A 119 14.97 -9.62 -8.94
CA GLY A 119 15.66 -10.60 -8.11
C GLY A 119 15.24 -10.49 -6.66
N ILE A 120 15.40 -11.59 -5.91
CA ILE A 120 15.25 -11.59 -4.45
C ILE A 120 16.54 -12.12 -3.83
N SER A 121 17.10 -11.37 -2.89
CA SER A 121 18.29 -11.74 -2.13
C SER A 121 18.06 -11.58 -0.62
N LEU A 122 18.93 -12.18 0.18
CA LEU A 122 19.02 -11.95 1.62
C LEU A 122 20.28 -11.14 1.89
N GLU A 123 20.12 -9.94 2.44
CA GLU A 123 21.24 -9.06 2.76
C GLU A 123 21.09 -8.53 4.18
N ASN A 124 22.11 -8.76 5.02
CA ASN A 124 22.11 -8.36 6.43
C ASN A 124 20.82 -8.79 7.18
N GLY A 125 20.32 -9.99 6.87
CA GLY A 125 19.10 -10.53 7.48
C GLY A 125 17.78 -9.99 6.92
N ASN A 126 17.81 -9.13 5.90
CA ASN A 126 16.62 -8.55 5.27
C ASN A 126 16.41 -9.11 3.86
N VAL A 127 15.15 -9.34 3.50
CA VAL A 127 14.77 -9.69 2.12
C VAL A 127 14.84 -8.45 1.25
N ILE A 128 15.70 -8.50 0.24
CA ILE A 128 15.93 -7.41 -0.72
C ILE A 128 15.37 -7.79 -2.08
N LEU A 129 14.70 -6.84 -2.71
CA LEU A 129 14.19 -6.89 -4.08
C LEU A 129 15.16 -6.12 -4.98
N GLY A 130 15.90 -6.85 -5.82
CA GLY A 130 16.80 -6.29 -6.81
C GLY A 130 16.04 -5.94 -8.09
N VAL A 131 15.72 -4.66 -8.27
CA VAL A 131 14.95 -4.14 -9.41
C VAL A 131 15.89 -3.44 -10.38
N LYS A 132 15.79 -3.72 -11.68
CA LYS A 132 16.62 -3.03 -12.68
C LYS A 132 15.97 -1.70 -13.05
N LYS A 133 16.61 -0.60 -12.65
CA LYS A 133 16.20 0.76 -13.00
C LYS A 133 17.19 1.33 -14.00
N HIS A 134 16.89 1.23 -15.29
CA HIS A 134 17.80 1.60 -16.36
C HIS A 134 19.11 0.76 -16.32
N ASN A 135 20.28 1.40 -16.37
CA ASN A 135 21.61 0.79 -16.35
C ASN A 135 22.05 0.38 -14.94
N ASP A 136 21.43 0.95 -13.90
CA ASP A 136 21.79 0.68 -12.50
C ASP A 136 20.69 -0.14 -11.81
N GLY A 137 21.09 -1.04 -10.91
CA GLY A 137 20.16 -1.75 -10.05
C GLY A 137 19.72 -0.85 -8.89
N ILE A 138 18.47 -0.96 -8.46
CA ILE A 138 18.02 -0.48 -7.15
C ILE A 138 17.66 -1.67 -6.26
N GLN A 139 17.95 -1.51 -4.98
CA GLN A 139 17.59 -2.47 -3.94
C GLN A 139 16.44 -1.88 -3.12
N LEU A 140 15.37 -2.65 -3.00
CA LEU A 140 14.16 -2.24 -2.27
C LEU A 140 13.76 -3.32 -1.29
N THR A 141 12.99 -2.97 -0.27
CA THR A 141 12.28 -3.97 0.54
C THR A 141 10.79 -3.97 0.15
N ALA A 142 10.08 -5.05 0.47
CA ALA A 142 8.65 -5.13 0.23
C ALA A 142 7.86 -4.02 0.95
N GLU A 143 8.33 -3.56 2.11
CA GLU A 143 7.72 -2.42 2.83
C GLU A 143 7.89 -1.10 2.07
N ILE A 144 9.02 -0.88 1.39
CA ILE A 144 9.21 0.32 0.55
C ILE A 144 8.26 0.29 -0.64
N VAL A 145 8.14 -0.86 -1.31
CA VAL A 145 7.20 -1.03 -2.43
C VAL A 145 5.76 -0.79 -1.99
N ALA A 146 5.35 -1.39 -0.85
CA ALA A 146 4.03 -1.15 -0.28
C ALA A 146 3.83 0.32 0.13
N SER A 147 4.87 0.97 0.67
CA SER A 147 4.81 2.39 1.03
C SER A 147 4.60 3.29 -0.18
N ASP A 148 5.30 3.05 -1.28
CA ASP A 148 5.15 3.85 -2.49
C ASP A 148 3.76 3.70 -3.13
N LEU A 149 3.20 2.49 -3.09
CA LEU A 149 1.80 2.26 -3.47
C LEU A 149 0.83 3.02 -2.54
N LEU A 150 1.06 2.99 -1.22
CA LEU A 150 0.24 3.72 -0.24
C LEU A 150 0.34 5.25 -0.42
N LYS A 151 1.52 5.80 -0.73
CA LYS A 151 1.69 7.23 -1.05
C LYS A 151 0.89 7.63 -2.29
N TYR A 152 0.90 6.78 -3.32
CA TYR A 152 0.08 7.00 -4.51
C TYR A 152 -1.42 6.98 -4.15
N MET A 153 -1.88 5.99 -3.39
CA MET A 153 -3.28 5.89 -2.97
C MET A 153 -3.70 7.06 -2.08
N LYS A 154 -2.83 7.54 -1.19
CA LYS A 154 -3.03 8.77 -0.41
C LYS A 154 -3.27 9.94 -1.33
N LEU A 155 -2.33 10.23 -2.24
CA LEU A 155 -2.39 11.36 -3.13
C LEU A 155 -3.71 11.36 -3.92
N LYS A 156 -4.08 10.22 -4.49
CA LYS A 156 -5.33 10.07 -5.26
C LYS A 156 -6.58 10.19 -4.42
N THR A 157 -6.54 9.74 -3.17
CA THR A 157 -7.66 9.94 -2.25
C THR A 157 -7.80 11.39 -1.81
N GLU A 158 -6.68 12.08 -1.54
CA GLU A 158 -6.67 13.51 -1.21
C GLU A 158 -7.21 14.36 -2.38
N GLU A 159 -6.78 14.06 -3.61
CA GLU A 159 -7.34 14.66 -4.83
C GLU A 159 -8.85 14.41 -4.95
N PHE A 160 -9.32 13.19 -4.69
CA PHE A 160 -10.74 12.81 -4.77
C PHE A 160 -11.63 13.47 -3.71
N GLN A 161 -11.12 13.69 -2.50
CA GLN A 161 -11.88 14.32 -1.41
C GLN A 161 -11.70 15.85 -1.32
N GLY A 162 -10.64 16.40 -1.92
CA GLY A 162 -10.33 17.84 -1.88
C GLY A 162 -9.73 18.31 -0.55
N SER A 163 -9.25 17.40 0.30
CA SER A 163 -8.66 17.69 1.61
C SER A 163 -7.54 16.71 1.94
N LYS A 164 -6.70 17.06 2.92
CA LYS A 164 -5.63 16.18 3.41
C LYS A 164 -6.20 15.04 4.25
N LEU A 165 -5.57 13.87 4.14
CA LEU A 165 -5.88 12.72 5.00
C LEU A 165 -4.97 12.72 6.23
N SER A 166 -5.57 12.54 7.40
CA SER A 166 -4.83 12.48 8.67
C SER A 166 -4.56 11.04 9.12
N ASP A 167 -5.51 10.13 8.86
CA ASP A 167 -5.51 8.78 9.42
C ASP A 167 -5.83 7.74 8.35
N VAL A 168 -5.28 6.54 8.53
CA VAL A 168 -5.53 5.42 7.63
C VAL A 168 -5.76 4.12 8.41
N VAL A 169 -6.76 3.37 7.94
CA VAL A 169 -7.00 1.98 8.32
C VAL A 169 -6.63 1.09 7.14
N ILE A 170 -5.73 0.14 7.35
CA ILE A 170 -5.26 -0.77 6.29
C ILE A 170 -5.68 -2.21 6.60
N THR A 171 -6.22 -2.91 5.61
CA THR A 171 -6.56 -4.34 5.74
C THR A 171 -5.31 -5.23 5.61
N VAL A 172 -5.28 -6.27 6.44
CA VAL A 172 -4.31 -7.36 6.36
C VAL A 172 -5.06 -8.69 6.43
N PRO A 173 -4.64 -9.74 5.72
CA PRO A 173 -5.26 -11.06 5.84
C PRO A 173 -5.20 -11.58 7.29
N ALA A 174 -6.23 -12.28 7.76
CA ALA A 174 -6.20 -12.94 9.07
C ALA A 174 -4.94 -13.80 9.28
N ALA A 175 -4.56 -14.54 8.25
CA ALA A 175 -3.42 -15.46 8.28
C ALA A 175 -2.05 -14.77 8.35
N PHE A 176 -1.98 -13.43 8.27
CA PHE A 176 -0.71 -12.72 8.43
C PHE A 176 -0.12 -12.93 9.82
N THR A 177 1.16 -13.26 9.87
CA THR A 177 1.91 -13.31 11.13
C THR A 177 2.10 -11.91 11.71
N LYS A 178 2.54 -11.84 12.98
CA LYS A 178 2.87 -10.57 13.64
C LYS A 178 3.88 -9.75 12.82
N LEU A 179 4.93 -10.38 12.30
CA LEU A 179 5.95 -9.72 11.48
C LEU A 179 5.37 -9.12 10.19
N GLN A 180 4.44 -9.81 9.53
CA GLN A 180 3.78 -9.30 8.32
C GLN A 180 2.86 -8.12 8.62
N LYS A 181 2.13 -8.17 9.75
CA LYS A 181 1.29 -7.06 10.24
C LYS A 181 2.15 -5.83 10.58
N GLU A 182 3.26 -6.03 11.29
CA GLU A 182 4.22 -4.96 11.62
C GLU A 182 4.91 -4.37 10.39
N ALA A 183 5.30 -5.20 9.42
CA ALA A 183 5.88 -4.74 8.17
C ALA A 183 4.89 -3.91 7.33
N THR A 184 3.61 -4.32 7.29
CA THR A 184 2.55 -3.53 6.65
C THR A 184 2.35 -2.19 7.37
N LEU A 185 2.34 -2.18 8.71
CA LEU A 185 2.26 -0.96 9.49
C LEU A 185 3.47 -0.05 9.27
N LYS A 186 4.68 -0.62 9.14
CA LYS A 186 5.91 0.11 8.81
C LYS A 186 5.80 0.77 7.43
N ALA A 187 5.33 0.05 6.41
CA ALA A 187 5.08 0.62 5.08
C ALA A 187 4.14 1.84 5.14
N ALA A 188 3.08 1.75 5.95
CA ALA A 188 2.12 2.83 6.16
C ALA A 188 2.71 4.04 6.88
N LYS A 189 3.60 3.83 7.86
CA LYS A 189 4.31 4.92 8.56
C LYS A 189 5.36 5.63 7.69
N ILE A 190 5.87 4.94 6.67
CA ILE A 190 6.80 5.52 5.68
C ILE A 190 6.03 6.39 4.66
N ALA A 191 4.75 6.08 4.42
CA ALA A 191 3.86 6.79 3.50
C ALA A 191 3.27 8.08 4.11
#